data_AF-A0A3S5ALU9-F1
#
_entry.id   AF-A0A3S5ALU9-F1
#
_cell.length_a   1.000
_cell.length_b   1.000
_cell.length_c   1.000
_cell.angle_alpha   90.00
_cell.angle_beta   90.00
_cell.angle_gamma   90.00
#
_symmetry.space_group_name_H-M   'P 1'
#
loop_
_entity.id
_entity.type
_entity.pdbx_description
1 polymer ?
#
loop_
_entity_poly.entity_id
_entity_poly.type
_entity_poly.pdbx_seq_one_letter_code
_entity_poly.pdbx_strand_id
1 'polypeptide(L)'
;MPCDVLCTATCLTHSGEHVVAARSTLAGPTILVWDLPGNQPAREIAYQALSPLVRDAVSYLAISHDDRLVVAGFTNPADEQAYFMVFDLAAHYSVSRGDYFCVLYFNFYGTDIFQSL
;
A
#
# COMPACT_ATOMS: atom_id res chain seq x y z
N MET A 1 -16.76 -16.10 -13.18
CA MET A 1 -16.82 -15.76 -11.74
C MET A 1 -16.34 -14.33 -11.61
N PRO A 2 -17.17 -13.32 -11.30
CA PRO A 2 -16.66 -11.97 -11.10
C PRO A 2 -16.06 -11.93 -9.70
N CYS A 3 -14.77 -12.25 -9.58
CA CYS A 3 -14.02 -11.90 -8.37
C CYS A 3 -13.43 -10.52 -8.64
N ASP A 4 -14.25 -9.48 -8.45
CA ASP A 4 -13.91 -8.08 -8.76
C ASP A 4 -12.95 -7.44 -7.73
N VAL A 5 -12.37 -8.27 -6.86
CA VAL A 5 -11.49 -7.90 -5.77
C VAL A 5 -10.31 -8.86 -5.74
N LEU A 6 -9.10 -8.32 -5.97
CA LEU A 6 -7.85 -9.07 -5.91
C LEU A 6 -7.07 -8.63 -4.68
N CYS A 7 -6.71 -9.56 -3.80
CA CYS A 7 -5.75 -9.29 -2.73
C CYS A 7 -4.39 -9.84 -3.16
N THR A 8 -3.36 -8.99 -3.19
CA THR A 8 -2.04 -9.36 -3.76
C THR A 8 -0.99 -9.59 -2.69
N ALA A 9 -1.05 -8.84 -1.59
CA ALA A 9 -0.12 -8.95 -0.47
C ALA A 9 -0.84 -8.70 0.85
N THR A 10 -0.38 -9.37 1.90
CA THR A 10 -0.88 -9.20 3.27
C THR A 10 0.27 -9.19 4.26
N CYS A 11 0.12 -8.43 5.34
CA CYS A 11 1.01 -8.48 6.49
C CYS A 11 0.20 -8.41 7.80
N LEU A 12 0.82 -8.85 8.89
CA LEU A 12 0.25 -8.76 10.23
C LEU A 12 0.95 -7.64 11.00
N THR A 13 0.19 -6.89 11.79
CA THR A 13 0.74 -5.98 12.81
C THR A 13 1.59 -6.74 13.83
N HIS A 14 2.54 -6.05 14.45
CA HIS A 14 3.37 -6.61 15.51
C HIS A 14 2.54 -6.95 16.77
N SER A 15 1.53 -6.12 17.08
CA SER A 15 0.52 -6.43 18.10
C SER A 15 -0.29 -7.70 17.79
N GLY A 16 -0.37 -8.11 16.52
CA GLY A 16 -1.16 -9.26 16.08
C GLY A 16 -2.66 -9.03 16.11
N GLU A 17 -3.11 -7.80 16.35
CA GLU A 17 -4.53 -7.46 16.43
C GLU A 17 -5.11 -7.05 15.07
N HIS A 18 -4.27 -6.53 14.16
CA HIS A 18 -4.71 -6.09 12.84
C HIS A 18 -3.94 -6.75 11.71
N VAL A 19 -4.63 -7.04 10.61
CA VAL A 19 -4.05 -7.49 9.34
C VAL A 19 -4.13 -6.36 8.33
N VAL A 20 -3.03 -6.09 7.63
CA VAL A 20 -3.02 -5.14 6.51
C VAL A 20 -2.97 -5.93 5.21
N ALA A 21 -3.84 -5.59 4.27
CA ALA A 21 -3.94 -6.24 2.97
C ALA A 21 -3.97 -5.21 1.85
N ALA A 22 -3.13 -5.40 0.84
CA ALA A 22 -3.27 -4.68 -0.41
C ALA A 22 -4.36 -5.33 -1.26
N ARG A 23 -5.34 -4.51 -1.62
CA ARG A 23 -6.54 -4.91 -2.32
C ARG A 23 -6.69 -4.07 -3.59
N SER A 24 -6.93 -4.72 -4.72
CA SER A 24 -7.30 -4.06 -5.97
C SER A 24 -8.76 -4.35 -6.27
N THR A 25 -9.57 -3.30 -6.30
CA THR A 25 -11.00 -3.39 -6.66
C THR A 25 -11.26 -2.74 -8.02
N LEU A 26 -12.47 -2.89 -8.56
CA LEU A 26 -12.91 -2.13 -9.75
C LEU A 26 -12.90 -0.61 -9.55
N ALA A 27 -13.08 -0.13 -8.31
CA ALA A 27 -13.06 1.29 -7.98
C ALA A 27 -11.64 1.86 -7.87
N GLY A 28 -10.64 0.99 -7.76
CA GLY A 28 -9.23 1.36 -7.60
C GLY A 28 -8.52 0.50 -6.56
N PRO A 29 -7.21 0.71 -6.38
CA PRO A 29 -6.41 0.03 -5.39
C PRO A 29 -6.59 0.67 -4.00
N THR A 30 -6.68 -0.18 -2.98
CA THR A 30 -6.89 0.22 -1.58
C THR A 30 -6.03 -0.63 -0.64
N ILE A 31 -5.56 -0.02 0.44
CA ILE A 31 -4.94 -0.73 1.56
C ILE A 31 -6.03 -0.93 2.62
N LEU A 32 -6.37 -2.18 2.88
CA LEU A 32 -7.36 -2.58 3.87
C LEU A 32 -6.65 -2.95 5.17
N VAL A 33 -7.10 -2.37 6.28
CA VAL A 33 -6.72 -2.79 7.63
C VAL A 33 -7.91 -3.48 8.24
N TRP A 34 -7.71 -4.73 8.63
CA TRP A 34 -8.72 -5.59 9.22
C TRP A 34 -8.42 -5.80 10.70
N ASP A 35 -9.41 -5.55 11.55
CA ASP A 35 -9.39 -5.89 12.96
C ASP A 35 -9.72 -7.38 13.12
N LEU A 36 -8.76 -8.17 13.64
CA LEU A 36 -8.92 -9.60 13.85
C LEU A 36 -9.87 -9.93 15.01
N PRO A 37 -9.71 -9.39 16.24
CA PRO A 37 -10.61 -9.69 17.34
C PRO A 37 -12.05 -9.22 17.08
N GLY A 38 -12.23 -8.08 16.41
CA GLY A 38 -13.55 -7.59 15.99
C GLY A 38 -14.08 -8.25 14.71
N ASN A 39 -13.21 -8.95 13.97
CA ASN A 39 -13.48 -9.51 12.64
C ASN A 39 -14.20 -8.53 11.69
N GLN A 40 -13.70 -7.30 11.62
CA GLN A 40 -14.33 -6.22 10.87
C GLN A 40 -13.27 -5.33 10.21
N PRO A 41 -13.59 -4.64 9.11
CA PRO A 41 -12.67 -3.68 8.52
C PRO A 41 -12.48 -2.50 9.48
N ALA A 42 -11.26 -2.37 10.03
CA ALA A 42 -10.91 -1.24 10.88
C ALA A 42 -10.72 0.03 10.05
N ARG A 43 -10.08 -0.11 8.88
CA ARG A 43 -9.71 1.02 8.04
C ARG A 43 -9.56 0.63 6.58
N GLU A 44 -9.87 1.56 5.70
CA GLU A 44 -9.56 1.43 4.28
C GLU A 44 -8.95 2.73 3.77
N ILE A 45 -7.77 2.62 3.14
CA ILE A 45 -7.04 3.75 2.57
C ILE A 45 -7.02 3.56 1.07
N ALA A 46 -7.86 4.31 0.37
CA ALA A 46 -7.83 4.34 -1.09
C ALA A 46 -6.67 5.22 -1.57
N TYR A 47 -5.93 4.73 -2.55
CA TYR A 47 -4.87 5.50 -3.19
C TYR A 47 -5.06 5.48 -4.71
N GLN A 48 -4.51 6.50 -5.36
CA GLN A 48 -4.58 6.58 -6.81
C GLN A 48 -3.52 5.67 -7.41
N ALA A 49 -3.91 4.90 -8.41
CA ALA A 49 -2.96 4.12 -9.17
C ALA A 49 -1.90 5.06 -9.80
N LEU A 50 -0.64 4.76 -9.55
CA LEU A 50 0.51 5.53 -10.04
C LEU A 50 0.73 5.30 -11.53
N SER A 51 0.30 4.16 -12.05
CA SER A 51 0.29 3.86 -13.48
C SER A 51 -1.10 3.42 -13.94
N PRO A 52 -1.70 4.05 -14.97
CA PRO A 52 -2.95 3.57 -15.54
C PRO A 52 -2.78 2.27 -16.35
N LEU A 53 -1.55 1.90 -16.72
CA LEU A 53 -1.23 0.69 -17.50
C LEU A 53 -1.09 -0.56 -16.63
N VAL A 54 -0.79 -0.38 -15.34
CA VAL A 54 -0.55 -1.46 -14.40
C VAL A 54 -1.64 -1.33 -13.36
N ARG A 55 -2.52 -2.34 -13.25
CA ARG A 55 -3.31 -2.45 -12.01
C ARG A 55 -2.28 -2.66 -10.92
N ASP A 56 -1.94 -1.61 -10.18
CA ASP A 56 -0.84 -1.55 -9.20
C ASP A 56 -0.96 -2.69 -8.18
N ALA A 57 -0.50 -3.85 -8.59
CA ALA A 57 -0.54 -5.07 -7.83
C ALA A 57 0.65 -5.00 -6.90
N VAL A 58 0.38 -4.56 -5.68
CA VAL A 58 1.36 -4.54 -4.60
C VAL A 58 1.93 -5.94 -4.46
N SER A 59 3.22 -6.10 -4.75
CA SER A 59 3.94 -7.36 -4.65
C SER A 59 4.55 -7.57 -3.27
N TYR A 60 4.73 -6.48 -2.51
CA TYR A 60 5.37 -6.49 -1.19
C TYR A 60 4.62 -5.60 -0.22
N LEU A 61 4.42 -6.07 1.01
CA LEU A 61 3.78 -5.28 2.05
C LEU A 61 4.46 -5.55 3.39
N ALA A 62 4.90 -4.49 4.05
CA ALA A 62 5.52 -4.55 5.36
C ALA A 62 4.97 -3.45 6.27
N ILE A 63 4.97 -3.69 7.57
CA ILE A 63 4.57 -2.71 8.58
C ILE A 63 5.76 -2.37 9.46
N SER A 64 5.81 -1.14 9.94
CA SER A 64 6.79 -0.68 10.92
C SER A 64 6.57 -1.33 12.28
N HIS A 65 7.61 -1.35 13.09
CA HIS A 65 7.59 -2.00 14.40
C HIS A 65 6.63 -1.33 15.40
N ASP A 66 6.35 -0.04 15.22
CA ASP A 66 5.38 0.73 16.01
C ASP A 66 3.94 0.64 15.47
N ASP A 67 3.66 -0.29 14.54
CA ASP A 67 2.35 -0.50 13.90
C ASP A 67 1.75 0.76 13.25
N ARG A 68 2.59 1.73 12.92
CA ARG A 68 2.17 3.04 12.42
C ARG A 68 2.30 3.18 10.91
N LEU A 69 3.42 2.76 10.33
CA LEU A 69 3.72 2.95 8.92
C LEU A 69 3.60 1.63 8.18
N VAL A 70 2.93 1.64 7.04
CA VAL A 70 2.86 0.51 6.11
C VAL A 70 3.62 0.88 4.86
N VAL A 71 4.52 0.01 4.44
CA VAL A 71 5.26 0.13 3.19
C VAL A 71 4.67 -0.87 2.19
N ALA A 72 4.12 -0.37 1.09
CA ALA A 72 3.66 -1.18 -0.03
C ALA A 72 4.62 -1.03 -1.22
N GLY A 73 5.23 -2.13 -1.65
CA GLY A 73 6.08 -2.19 -2.82
C GLY A 73 5.35 -2.77 -4.03
N PHE A 74 5.58 -2.19 -5.20
CA PHE A 74 5.20 -2.78 -6.49
C PHE A 74 6.31 -2.59 -7.50
N THR A 75 6.38 -3.50 -8.46
CA THR A 75 7.34 -3.41 -9.57
C THR A 75 6.62 -2.86 -10.79
N ASN A 76 7.15 -1.79 -11.39
CA ASN A 76 6.62 -1.29 -12.65
C ASN A 76 7.17 -2.13 -13.81
N PRO A 77 6.34 -2.90 -14.53
CA PRO A 77 6.78 -3.67 -15.68
C PRO A 77 7.28 -2.83 -16.86
N ALA A 78 6.98 -1.52 -16.91
CA ALA A 78 7.45 -0.65 -17.99
C ALA A 78 8.95 -0.32 -17.89
N ASP A 79 9.45 -0.10 -16.67
CA ASP A 79 10.81 0.38 -16.42
C ASP A 79 11.64 -0.58 -15.55
N GLU A 80 11.06 -1.73 -15.16
CA GLU A 80 11.63 -2.73 -14.23
C GLU A 80 12.05 -2.18 -12.86
N GLN A 81 11.63 -0.95 -12.52
CA GLN A 81 11.93 -0.31 -11.25
C GLN A 81 10.95 -0.71 -10.15
N ALA A 82 11.44 -0.73 -8.91
CA ALA A 82 10.63 -0.98 -7.72
C ALA A 82 10.19 0.36 -7.10
N TYR A 83 8.89 0.49 -6.89
CA TYR A 83 8.24 1.65 -6.31
C TYR A 83 7.70 1.27 -4.95
N PHE A 84 7.90 2.15 -3.99
CA PHE A 84 7.45 1.93 -2.62
C PHE A 84 6.58 3.10 -2.18
N MET A 85 5.42 2.78 -1.65
CA MET A 85 4.48 3.74 -1.07
C MET A 85 4.47 3.55 0.43
N VAL A 86 4.55 4.65 1.17
CA VAL A 86 4.44 4.63 2.63
C VAL A 86 3.10 5.23 3.05
N PHE A 87 2.35 4.47 3.85
CA PHE A 87 1.06 4.85 4.41
C PHE A 87 1.20 4.98 5.93
N ASP A 88 0.73 6.09 6.50
CA ASP A 88 0.64 6.30 7.95
C ASP A 88 -0.76 5.90 8.45
N LEU A 89 -0.83 4.78 9.15
CA LEU A 89 -2.03 4.24 9.78
C LEU A 89 -2.57 5.11 10.92
N ALA A 90 -1.77 6.01 11.48
CA ALA A 90 -2.22 6.98 12.49
C ALA A 90 -2.70 8.30 11.87
N ALA A 91 -2.32 8.60 10.62
CA ALA A 91 -2.76 9.81 9.94
C ALA A 91 -4.25 9.73 9.63
N HIS A 92 -5.03 10.74 9.98
CA HIS A 92 -6.43 10.85 9.55
C HIS A 92 -6.49 11.32 8.10
N TYR A 93 -6.52 10.38 7.16
CA TYR A 93 -6.82 10.69 5.76
C TYR A 93 -8.26 11.18 5.66
N SER A 94 -8.47 12.50 5.58
CA SER A 94 -9.68 13.02 4.97
C SER A 94 -9.64 12.61 3.49
N VAL A 95 -10.76 12.13 2.96
CA VAL A 95 -10.91 11.86 1.53
C VAL A 95 -10.95 13.21 0.79
N SER A 96 -9.86 13.96 0.83
CA SER A 96 -9.61 15.18 0.09
C SER A 96 -8.56 14.84 -0.95
N ARG A 97 -9.07 14.54 -2.14
CA ARG A 97 -8.40 14.53 -3.45
C ARG A 97 -7.00 15.20 -3.45
N GLY A 98 -5.96 14.42 -3.14
CA GLY A 98 -4.57 14.86 -3.27
C GLY A 98 -3.69 14.79 -2.02
N ASP A 99 -4.13 14.22 -0.89
CA ASP A 99 -3.24 14.10 0.27
C ASP A 99 -2.12 13.07 0.02
N TYR A 100 -0.92 13.64 -0.09
CA TYR A 100 0.36 13.11 -0.54
C TYR A 100 0.75 11.77 0.10
N PHE A 101 0.78 10.71 -0.73
CA PHE A 101 1.56 9.52 -0.41
C PHE A 101 3.02 9.79 -0.80
N CYS A 102 3.94 9.52 0.12
CA CYS A 102 5.36 9.60 -0.22
C CYS A 102 5.71 8.35 -1.04
N VAL A 103 5.85 8.53 -2.36
CA VAL A 103 6.32 7.49 -3.27
C VAL A 103 7.83 7.55 -3.30
N LEU A 104 8.47 6.55 -2.68
CA LEU A 104 9.90 6.37 -2.72
C LEU A 104 10.26 5.52 -3.93
N TYR A 105 11.12 6.06 -4.78
CA TYR A 105 11.68 5.39 -5.94
C TYR A 105 13.04 4.81 -5.53
N PHE A 106 13.20 3.50 -5.64
CA PHE A 106 14.49 2.86 -5.41
C PHE A 106 15.02 2.32 -6.74
N ASN A 107 16.02 3.02 -7.29
CA ASN A 107 16.81 2.50 -8.41
C ASN A 107 17.88 1.57 -7.88
N PHE A 108 17.78 0.27 -8.17
CA PHE A 108 18.79 -0.72 -7.80
C PHE A 108 20.04 -0.69 -8.70
N TYR A 109 20.08 0.18 -9.71
CA TYR A 109 21.25 0.39 -10.56
C TYR A 109 22.18 1.47 -9.99
N GLY A 110 22.87 1.13 -8.89
CA GLY A 110 23.99 1.93 -8.38
C GLY A 110 23.59 3.04 -7.41
N THR A 111 24.00 2.84 -6.15
CA THR A 111 24.31 3.88 -5.15
C THR A 111 23.69 5.26 -5.39
N ASP A 112 22.46 5.49 -4.97
CA ASP A 112 22.05 6.77 -4.37
C ASP A 112 20.70 6.59 -3.68
N ILE A 113 20.68 6.90 -2.38
CA ILE A 113 19.51 6.88 -1.51
C ILE A 113 19.06 8.33 -1.37
N PHE A 114 17.74 8.54 -1.40
CA PHE A 114 16.99 9.78 -1.15
C PHE A 114 16.77 10.72 -2.33
N GLN A 115 15.50 10.82 -2.74
CA GLN A 115 14.94 12.12 -3.12
C GLN A 115 13.49 12.22 -2.61
N SER A 116 13.31 13.09 -1.62
CA SER A 116 12.02 13.63 -1.18
C SER A 116 11.60 14.70 -2.19
N LEU A 117 10.38 14.62 -2.73
CA LEU A 117 9.67 15.75 -3.34
C LEU A 117 8.50 16.12 -2.43
#